data_AF-A0A6B3NKN9-F1
#
_entry.id   AF-A0A6B3NKN9-F1
#
_cell.length_a   1.000
_cell.length_b   1.000
_cell.length_c   1.000
_cell.angle_alpha   90.00
_cell.angle_beta   90.00
_cell.angle_gamma   90.00
#
_symmetry.space_group_name_H-M   'P 1'
#
loop_
_entity.id
_entity.type
_entity.pdbx_description
1 polymer ?
#
loop_
_entity_poly.entity_id
_entity_poly.type
_entity_poly.pdbx_seq_one_letter_code
_entity_poly.pdbx_strand_id
1 'polypeptide(L)'
;RLGIYPLSHLEPSSSSASGDPYCTQGFTYTFAMEQTEEPQTHQMPSFYPQYQPYYSYELERLADFEGVFTYRRIFSSRKGKPIRWGVTAPVPGDISMQNWTWGNDYRPGTALDNLVYTRQQLQATGQLQPGGWMGGLRTETLRRGEENALGYFYWLVAGTTDSQLGDGVKQPHPNHRYLSGLDSPMGTVHGLSKYPYMREGRRIIGRPYYGYPEGFTIWEIDIARRDYRNDYYQQLLSPPTYRSLWRALAGLKTVSAIKDDIPPAEITRRTRSTIYPDSVGIGHYAIDFHPCMTLSPPEAPGNTEREGERVPQSVKDGALAYPFQIPLRAMIPQKIDNMLVAGKIIANSHIAAAAYRVHSFEWSSGAAAGVTAAFALETGTFPYQLVDELPRREEQLQTLRQRLETNGNPTAFPETSIFNLSWDDWK
;
A
#
# COMPACT_ATOMS: atom_id res chain seq x y z
N ARG A 1 -9.32 -5.94 -10.31
CA ARG A 1 -9.00 -6.98 -9.31
C ARG A 1 -9.09 -6.36 -7.92
N LEU A 2 -9.31 -7.15 -6.87
CA LEU A 2 -9.49 -6.67 -5.50
C LEU A 2 -8.94 -7.70 -4.52
N GLY A 3 -8.32 -7.24 -3.43
CA GLY A 3 -7.78 -8.09 -2.36
C GLY A 3 -6.61 -8.97 -2.80
N ILE A 4 -6.37 -10.05 -2.07
CA ILE A 4 -5.28 -10.99 -2.29
C ILE A 4 -5.44 -11.71 -3.64
N TYR A 5 -4.36 -11.78 -4.41
CA TYR A 5 -4.31 -12.58 -5.65
C TYR A 5 -3.94 -14.03 -5.35
N PRO A 6 -4.32 -15.00 -6.21
CA PRO A 6 -3.92 -16.40 -6.04
C PRO A 6 -2.40 -16.58 -6.04
N LEU A 7 -1.93 -17.52 -5.23
CA LEU A 7 -0.55 -18.02 -5.25
C LEU A 7 -0.15 -18.44 -6.66
N SER A 8 0.96 -17.89 -7.15
CA SER A 8 1.46 -18.14 -8.49
C SER A 8 2.97 -17.90 -8.57
N HIS A 9 3.56 -18.21 -9.72
CA HIS A 9 4.98 -17.89 -9.96
C HIS A 9 5.25 -16.38 -10.09
N LEU A 10 4.22 -15.55 -10.24
CA LEU A 10 4.32 -14.08 -10.32
C LEU A 10 4.09 -13.42 -8.96
N GLU A 11 3.32 -14.09 -8.09
CA GLU A 11 3.01 -13.66 -6.72
C GLU A 11 3.29 -14.80 -5.73
N PRO A 12 4.57 -15.23 -5.65
CA PRO A 12 4.98 -16.42 -4.90
C PRO A 12 4.79 -16.31 -3.40
N SER A 13 4.61 -15.10 -2.86
CA SER A 13 4.40 -14.86 -1.43
C SER A 13 2.93 -14.60 -1.07
N SER A 14 1.98 -14.88 -1.98
CA SER A 14 0.56 -14.74 -1.66
C SER A 14 0.14 -15.62 -0.49
N SER A 15 -0.66 -15.06 0.43
CA SER A 15 -1.25 -15.79 1.55
C SER A 15 -2.50 -16.61 1.17
N SER A 16 -2.91 -16.62 -0.09
CA SER A 16 -4.09 -17.35 -0.55
C SER A 16 -3.83 -18.15 -1.81
N ALA A 17 -4.08 -19.47 -1.74
CA ALA A 17 -3.98 -20.37 -2.90
C ALA A 17 -4.92 -19.98 -4.05
N SER A 18 -6.10 -19.42 -3.74
CA SER A 18 -7.15 -19.08 -4.72
C SER A 18 -7.47 -17.58 -4.79
N GLY A 19 -6.74 -16.75 -4.05
CA GLY A 19 -7.02 -15.33 -3.85
C GLY A 19 -8.12 -15.09 -2.80
N ASP A 20 -8.25 -13.85 -2.34
CA ASP A 20 -9.27 -13.46 -1.38
C ASP A 20 -9.69 -12.00 -1.63
N PRO A 21 -10.85 -11.75 -2.25
CA PRO A 21 -11.28 -10.40 -2.59
C PRO A 21 -11.86 -9.63 -1.40
N TYR A 22 -12.01 -10.25 -0.22
CA TYR A 22 -12.51 -9.59 0.98
C TYR A 22 -11.37 -9.04 1.85
N CYS A 23 -10.20 -9.67 1.78
CA CYS A 23 -9.00 -9.21 2.45
C CYS A 23 -8.32 -8.10 1.64
N THR A 24 -8.65 -6.85 1.97
CA THR A 24 -7.92 -5.66 1.54
C THR A 24 -7.09 -5.11 2.69
N GLN A 25 -6.07 -4.33 2.40
CA GLN A 25 -5.32 -3.62 3.44
C GLN A 25 -6.19 -2.64 4.24
N GLY A 26 -5.80 -2.42 5.50
CA GLY A 26 -6.45 -1.47 6.40
C GLY A 26 -6.53 -0.04 5.87
N PHE A 27 -7.58 0.66 6.28
CA PHE A 27 -7.73 2.10 6.05
C PHE A 27 -7.79 2.86 7.37
N THR A 28 -7.52 4.15 7.32
CA THR A 28 -7.34 4.95 8.54
C THR A 28 -8.12 6.26 8.43
N TYR A 29 -8.94 6.56 9.42
CA TYR A 29 -9.29 7.95 9.69
C TYR A 29 -8.24 8.54 10.60
N THR A 30 -7.49 9.52 10.10
CA THR A 30 -6.52 10.23 10.93
C THR A 30 -7.24 11.30 11.75
N PHE A 31 -6.64 11.67 12.87
CA PHE A 31 -7.08 12.81 13.68
C PHE A 31 -5.86 13.54 14.20
N ALA A 32 -6.06 14.78 14.63
CA ALA A 32 -5.01 15.55 15.29
C ALA A 32 -5.25 15.61 16.79
N MET A 33 -4.15 15.57 17.55
CA MET A 33 -4.15 15.81 18.98
C MET A 33 -3.02 16.77 19.34
N GLU A 34 -3.24 17.54 20.39
CA GLU A 34 -2.29 18.55 20.86
C GLU A 34 -1.78 18.18 22.26
N GLN A 35 -0.49 18.35 22.48
CA GLN A 35 0.13 18.30 23.80
C GLN A 35 -0.30 19.53 24.59
N THR A 36 -0.89 19.33 25.76
CA THR A 36 -1.31 20.40 26.68
C THR A 36 -0.35 20.51 27.86
N GLU A 37 -0.32 21.68 28.50
CA GLU A 37 0.46 21.90 29.73
C GLU A 37 -0.21 21.18 30.91
N GLU A 38 -1.50 21.45 31.12
CA GLU A 38 -2.31 20.87 32.18
C GLU A 38 -3.02 19.58 31.74
N PRO A 39 -3.24 18.60 32.65
CA PRO A 39 -3.98 17.40 32.33
C PRO A 39 -5.44 17.70 31.94
N GLN A 40 -5.95 16.96 30.96
CA GLN A 40 -7.32 17.06 30.46
C GLN A 40 -8.18 15.93 31.05
N THR A 41 -9.49 16.18 31.16
CA THR A 41 -10.47 15.14 31.50
C THR A 41 -11.07 14.58 30.21
N HIS A 42 -11.01 13.26 30.06
CA HIS A 42 -11.52 12.57 28.87
C HIS A 42 -12.76 11.75 29.21
N GLN A 43 -13.87 12.05 28.55
CA GLN A 43 -15.06 11.23 28.63
C GLN A 43 -14.88 9.98 27.76
N MET A 44 -15.10 8.80 28.34
CA MET A 44 -15.09 7.54 27.60
C MET A 44 -16.23 7.52 26.58
N PRO A 45 -15.93 7.36 25.27
CA PRO A 45 -16.98 7.15 24.28
C PRO A 45 -17.77 5.88 24.57
N SER A 46 -19.08 5.88 24.34
CA SER A 46 -19.93 4.71 24.63
C SER A 46 -19.56 3.47 23.82
N PHE A 47 -18.97 3.64 22.64
CA PHE A 47 -18.49 2.56 21.78
C PHE A 47 -17.08 2.06 22.14
N TYR A 48 -16.33 2.76 22.99
CA TYR A 48 -14.94 2.39 23.30
C TYR A 48 -14.77 0.95 23.81
N PRO A 49 -15.63 0.40 24.70
CA PRO A 49 -15.50 -0.98 25.16
C PRO A 49 -15.53 -2.03 24.04
N GLN A 50 -16.18 -1.72 22.90
CA GLN A 50 -16.19 -2.61 21.74
C GLN A 50 -14.80 -2.69 21.09
N TYR A 51 -14.10 -1.55 20.95
CA TYR A 51 -12.82 -1.45 20.24
C TYR A 51 -11.59 -1.64 21.14
N GLN A 52 -11.74 -1.48 22.45
CA GLN A 52 -10.66 -1.67 23.43
C GLN A 52 -9.81 -2.94 23.21
N PRO A 53 -10.39 -4.12 22.87
CA PRO A 53 -9.62 -5.34 22.64
C PRO A 53 -8.75 -5.33 21.39
N TYR A 54 -8.84 -4.28 20.55
CA TYR A 54 -8.03 -4.11 19.34
C TYR A 54 -6.71 -3.40 19.61
N TYR A 55 -6.72 -2.34 20.42
CA TYR A 55 -5.62 -1.38 20.45
C TYR A 55 -4.34 -1.92 21.09
N SER A 56 -3.20 -1.58 20.48
CA SER A 56 -1.89 -1.97 20.95
C SER A 56 -0.78 -1.07 20.40
N TYR A 57 0.32 -0.97 21.14
CA TYR A 57 1.60 -0.48 20.63
C TYR A 57 2.30 -1.48 19.68
N GLU A 58 1.73 -2.66 19.44
CA GLU A 58 2.20 -3.76 18.58
C GLU A 58 3.45 -4.48 19.09
N LEU A 59 4.49 -3.73 19.47
CA LEU A 59 5.78 -4.26 19.91
C LEU A 59 6.25 -3.50 21.16
N GLU A 60 6.89 -4.21 22.09
CA GLU A 60 7.43 -3.60 23.32
C GLU A 60 8.38 -2.41 23.03
N ARG A 61 9.21 -2.51 21.99
CA ARG A 61 10.10 -1.40 21.57
C ARG A 61 9.38 -0.15 21.05
N LEU A 62 8.11 -0.31 20.67
CA LEU A 62 7.23 0.76 20.17
C LEU A 62 6.24 1.24 21.25
N ALA A 63 6.23 0.60 22.43
CA ALA A 63 5.39 0.96 23.57
C ALA A 63 5.92 2.23 24.27
N ASP A 64 5.96 3.32 23.52
CA ASP A 64 6.43 4.63 23.93
C ASP A 64 5.50 5.69 23.34
N PHE A 65 4.70 6.31 24.22
CA PHE A 65 3.74 7.32 23.81
C PHE A 65 4.42 8.51 23.14
N GLU A 66 5.58 8.97 23.66
CA GLU A 66 6.29 10.10 23.06
C GLU A 66 6.78 9.76 21.65
N GLY A 67 7.26 8.53 21.45
CA GLY A 67 7.60 7.97 20.14
C GLY A 67 6.40 7.97 19.18
N VAL A 68 5.24 7.46 19.62
CA VAL A 68 4.02 7.46 18.81
C VAL A 68 3.58 8.88 18.45
N PHE A 69 3.58 9.79 19.43
CA PHE A 69 3.23 11.19 19.20
C PHE A 69 4.19 11.86 18.21
N THR A 70 5.50 11.68 18.38
CA THR A 70 6.51 12.38 17.57
C THR A 70 6.66 11.79 16.17
N TYR A 71 6.31 10.52 15.96
CA TYR A 71 6.36 9.85 14.65
C TYR A 71 5.58 10.60 13.55
N ARG A 72 4.48 11.26 13.91
CA ARG A 72 3.65 12.05 12.99
C ARG A 72 3.36 13.46 13.52
N ARG A 73 4.32 14.06 14.24
CA ARG A 73 4.22 15.46 14.66
C ARG A 73 4.19 16.38 13.43
N ILE A 74 3.11 17.12 13.27
CA ILE A 74 2.87 18.03 12.14
C ILE A 74 3.17 19.49 12.48
N PHE A 75 3.21 19.82 13.77
CA PHE A 75 3.56 21.15 14.26
C PHE A 75 4.31 21.04 15.58
N SER A 76 5.31 21.92 15.77
CA SER A 76 5.97 22.07 17.06
C SER A 76 6.06 23.53 17.45
N SER A 77 5.63 23.85 18.68
CA SER A 77 5.59 25.23 19.18
C SER A 77 6.99 25.74 19.51
N ARG A 78 7.86 24.85 20.00
CA ARG A 78 9.27 25.13 20.32
C ARG A 78 10.08 23.84 20.33
N LYS A 79 11.40 23.95 20.23
CA LYS A 79 12.29 22.78 20.28
C LYS A 79 12.25 22.12 21.66
N GLY A 80 11.75 20.89 21.71
CA GLY A 80 11.82 20.02 22.90
C GLY A 80 13.22 19.45 23.18
N LYS A 81 13.35 18.73 24.28
CA LYS A 81 14.58 18.00 24.62
C LYS A 81 14.76 16.80 23.67
N PRO A 82 15.99 16.45 23.25
CA PRO A 82 16.20 15.24 22.45
C PRO A 82 15.71 13.97 23.17
N ILE A 83 15.08 13.06 22.44
CA ILE A 83 14.65 11.74 22.89
C ILE A 83 15.15 10.65 21.93
N ARG A 84 14.66 9.41 22.08
CA ARG A 84 15.02 8.30 21.19
C ARG A 84 14.75 8.64 19.72
N TRP A 85 15.38 7.90 18.80
CA TRP A 85 15.14 8.00 17.34
C TRP A 85 15.48 9.34 16.69
N GLY A 86 16.29 10.18 17.36
CA GLY A 86 16.75 11.45 16.80
C GLY A 86 15.68 12.54 16.73
N VAL A 87 14.57 12.36 17.45
CA VAL A 87 13.49 13.37 17.56
C VAL A 87 13.54 14.08 18.91
N THR A 88 12.68 15.08 19.09
CA THR A 88 12.57 15.86 20.33
C THR A 88 11.23 15.58 21.01
N ALA A 89 11.25 15.51 22.35
CA ALA A 89 10.07 15.31 23.19
C ALA A 89 8.95 16.30 22.81
N PRO A 90 7.68 15.87 22.88
CA PRO A 90 6.55 16.78 22.76
C PRO A 90 6.63 17.89 23.80
N VAL A 91 6.21 19.09 23.43
CA VAL A 91 6.07 20.23 24.33
C VAL A 91 4.66 20.81 24.21
N PRO A 92 4.13 21.51 25.22
CA PRO A 92 2.82 22.14 25.13
C PRO A 92 2.66 22.97 23.84
N GLY A 93 1.54 22.75 23.15
CA GLY A 93 1.25 23.33 21.84
C GLY A 93 1.75 22.53 20.63
N ASP A 94 2.54 21.47 20.81
CA ASP A 94 2.86 20.54 19.72
C ASP A 94 1.60 19.83 19.23
N ILE A 95 1.49 19.61 17.92
CA ILE A 95 0.36 18.91 17.31
C ILE A 95 0.86 17.68 16.55
N SER A 96 0.23 16.55 16.77
CA SER A 96 0.51 15.30 16.08
C SER A 96 -0.73 14.72 15.41
N MET A 97 -0.55 14.22 14.18
CA MET A 97 -1.59 13.54 13.42
C MET A 97 -1.46 12.02 13.57
N GLN A 98 -2.43 11.35 14.16
CA GLN A 98 -2.31 9.93 14.48
C GLN A 98 -2.62 9.00 13.29
N ASN A 99 -1.76 8.00 13.09
CA ASN A 99 -1.91 6.88 12.17
C ASN A 99 -1.05 5.70 12.67
N TRP A 100 -1.69 4.65 13.19
CA TRP A 100 -1.03 3.51 13.83
C TRP A 100 -1.73 2.18 13.51
N THR A 101 -0.95 1.14 13.19
CA THR A 101 -1.42 -0.15 12.66
C THR A 101 -2.35 -0.90 13.61
N TRP A 102 -1.97 -1.03 14.88
CA TRP A 102 -2.84 -1.57 15.94
C TRP A 102 -3.55 -0.43 16.70
N GLY A 103 -3.84 0.67 16.00
CA GLY A 103 -4.49 1.84 16.55
C GLY A 103 -5.71 2.24 15.73
N ASN A 104 -5.62 3.37 15.04
CA ASN A 104 -6.72 3.89 14.21
C ASN A 104 -6.81 3.31 12.80
N ASP A 105 -5.96 2.35 12.44
CA ASP A 105 -6.17 1.53 11.25
C ASP A 105 -7.32 0.56 11.48
N TYR A 106 -8.40 0.69 10.70
CA TYR A 106 -9.47 -0.31 10.68
C TYR A 106 -9.18 -1.35 9.59
N ARG A 107 -9.10 -2.63 9.98
CA ARG A 107 -8.55 -3.72 9.14
C ARG A 107 -9.58 -4.84 8.86
N PRO A 108 -10.67 -4.55 8.13
CA PRO A 108 -11.68 -5.53 7.78
C PRO A 108 -11.14 -6.56 6.77
N GLY A 109 -11.59 -7.83 6.87
CA GLY A 109 -11.04 -8.93 6.07
C GLY A 109 -12.01 -10.02 5.65
N THR A 110 -13.31 -9.86 5.90
CA THR A 110 -14.31 -10.93 5.66
C THR A 110 -15.47 -10.44 4.80
N ALA A 111 -16.29 -11.35 4.27
CA ALA A 111 -17.48 -10.96 3.51
C ALA A 111 -18.53 -10.19 4.35
N LEU A 112 -18.50 -10.34 5.68
CA LEU A 112 -19.37 -9.61 6.60
C LEU A 112 -18.88 -8.17 6.82
N ASP A 113 -17.57 -7.98 6.86
CA ASP A 113 -16.91 -6.70 7.07
C ASP A 113 -15.71 -6.58 6.14
N ASN A 114 -15.93 -5.83 5.04
CA ASN A 114 -14.96 -5.45 4.01
C ASN A 114 -15.30 -4.04 3.51
N LEU A 115 -14.29 -3.17 3.33
CA LEU A 115 -14.49 -1.79 2.90
C LEU A 115 -15.00 -1.71 1.46
N VAL A 116 -14.30 -2.36 0.54
CA VAL A 116 -14.60 -2.31 -0.90
C VAL A 116 -15.43 -3.53 -1.26
N TYR A 117 -16.65 -3.34 -1.76
CA TYR A 117 -17.52 -4.46 -2.10
C TYR A 117 -16.91 -5.36 -3.18
N THR A 118 -17.05 -6.67 -3.13
CA THR A 118 -16.66 -7.54 -4.24
C THR A 118 -17.59 -7.36 -5.44
N ARG A 119 -17.23 -7.87 -6.62
CA ARG A 119 -18.12 -7.82 -7.79
C ARG A 119 -19.45 -8.53 -7.50
N GLN A 120 -19.40 -9.64 -6.80
CA GLN A 120 -20.56 -10.41 -6.36
C GLN A 120 -21.44 -9.59 -5.41
N GLN A 121 -20.85 -8.90 -4.42
CA GLN A 121 -21.60 -8.01 -3.52
C GLN A 121 -22.22 -6.82 -4.27
N LEU A 122 -21.51 -6.21 -5.22
CA LEU A 122 -22.07 -5.15 -6.08
C LEU A 122 -23.25 -5.65 -6.92
N GLN A 123 -23.16 -6.88 -7.45
CA GLN A 123 -24.26 -7.47 -8.22
C GLN A 123 -25.47 -7.75 -7.33
N ALA A 124 -25.25 -8.36 -6.15
CA ALA A 124 -26.30 -8.69 -5.19
C ALA A 124 -27.02 -7.45 -4.63
N THR A 125 -26.29 -6.34 -4.48
CA THR A 125 -26.85 -5.05 -4.02
C THR A 125 -27.43 -4.20 -5.16
N GLY A 126 -27.44 -4.71 -6.40
CA GLY A 126 -27.96 -3.98 -7.57
C GLY A 126 -27.06 -2.84 -8.06
N GLN A 127 -25.88 -2.64 -7.48
CA GLN A 127 -24.97 -1.55 -7.85
C GLN A 127 -24.34 -1.68 -9.25
N LEU A 128 -24.44 -2.85 -9.87
CA LEU A 128 -24.03 -3.06 -11.26
C LEU A 128 -25.16 -2.81 -12.28
N GLN A 129 -26.39 -2.54 -11.83
CA GLN A 129 -27.50 -2.22 -12.72
C GLN A 129 -27.44 -0.76 -13.18
N PRO A 130 -27.97 -0.41 -14.37
CA PRO A 130 -28.07 0.98 -14.82
C PRO A 130 -28.77 1.85 -13.77
N GLY A 131 -28.11 2.94 -13.36
CA GLY A 131 -28.62 3.85 -12.31
C GLY A 131 -28.48 3.36 -10.86
N GLY A 132 -27.98 2.14 -10.63
CA GLY A 132 -27.85 1.55 -9.29
C GLY A 132 -26.54 1.87 -8.56
N TRP A 133 -25.59 2.55 -9.18
CA TRP A 133 -24.25 2.76 -8.61
C TRP A 133 -24.29 3.63 -7.34
N MET A 134 -23.79 3.09 -6.22
CA MET A 134 -23.72 3.78 -4.92
C MET A 134 -22.28 4.01 -4.45
N GLY A 135 -21.29 3.95 -5.35
CA GLY A 135 -19.87 4.16 -5.03
C GLY A 135 -19.09 2.89 -4.67
N GLY A 136 -19.77 1.75 -4.44
CA GLY A 136 -19.12 0.46 -4.26
C GLY A 136 -18.28 0.28 -2.99
N LEU A 137 -18.55 1.10 -1.97
CA LEU A 137 -17.97 1.03 -0.63
C LEU A 137 -19.04 0.69 0.41
N ARG A 138 -18.66 -0.04 1.47
CA ARG A 138 -19.52 -0.37 2.59
C ARG A 138 -19.51 0.77 3.63
N THR A 139 -20.63 1.49 3.73
CA THR A 139 -20.77 2.65 4.63
C THR A 139 -20.67 2.27 6.11
N GLU A 140 -21.19 1.11 6.50
CA GLU A 140 -21.07 0.61 7.88
C GLU A 140 -19.61 0.40 8.30
N THR A 141 -18.76 -0.11 7.40
CA THR A 141 -17.32 -0.25 7.66
C THR A 141 -16.65 1.12 7.81
N LEU A 142 -17.04 2.12 7.00
CA LEU A 142 -16.53 3.48 7.16
C LEU A 142 -16.88 4.05 8.54
N ARG A 143 -18.14 3.92 8.97
CA ARG A 143 -18.61 4.34 10.31
C ARG A 143 -17.80 3.67 11.42
N ARG A 144 -17.57 2.35 11.34
CA ARG A 144 -16.73 1.62 12.31
C ARG A 144 -15.28 2.08 12.30
N GLY A 145 -14.75 2.50 11.15
CA GLY A 145 -13.43 3.12 11.05
C GLY A 145 -13.34 4.47 11.78
N GLU A 146 -14.42 5.26 11.76
CA GLU A 146 -14.51 6.52 12.52
C GLU A 146 -14.55 6.26 14.04
N GLU A 147 -15.40 5.31 14.48
CA GLU A 147 -15.46 4.88 15.88
C GLU A 147 -14.12 4.32 16.37
N ASN A 148 -13.46 3.48 15.56
CA ASN A 148 -12.13 2.95 15.86
C ASN A 148 -11.08 4.07 16.03
N ALA A 149 -11.12 5.11 15.19
CA ALA A 149 -10.17 6.22 15.31
C ALA A 149 -10.41 7.07 16.56
N LEU A 150 -11.67 7.39 16.88
CA LEU A 150 -12.03 8.13 18.08
C LEU A 150 -11.73 7.32 19.35
N GLY A 151 -11.99 6.02 19.33
CA GLY A 151 -11.64 5.11 20.42
C GLY A 151 -10.13 5.01 20.63
N TYR A 152 -9.33 5.07 19.55
CA TYR A 152 -7.87 5.06 19.64
C TYR A 152 -7.33 6.31 20.33
N PHE A 153 -7.91 7.50 20.09
CA PHE A 153 -7.57 8.69 20.88
C PHE A 153 -7.80 8.45 22.37
N TYR A 154 -8.97 7.95 22.75
CA TYR A 154 -9.27 7.65 24.16
C TYR A 154 -8.30 6.61 24.75
N TRP A 155 -8.00 5.55 23.99
CA TRP A 155 -7.02 4.54 24.37
C TRP A 155 -5.65 5.17 24.67
N LEU A 156 -5.16 6.04 23.78
CA LEU A 156 -3.88 6.73 23.93
C LEU A 156 -3.81 7.54 25.23
N VAL A 157 -4.84 8.33 25.54
CA VAL A 157 -4.80 9.30 26.67
C VAL A 157 -5.30 8.74 27.99
N ALA A 158 -6.20 7.77 27.99
CA ALA A 158 -6.88 7.27 29.19
C ALA A 158 -6.91 5.73 29.32
N GLY A 159 -6.70 5.00 28.22
CA GLY A 159 -6.67 3.53 28.24
C GLY A 159 -5.48 2.96 29.02
N THR A 160 -5.66 1.75 29.58
CA THR A 160 -4.69 1.04 30.43
C THR A 160 -4.39 -0.39 29.98
N THR A 161 -5.01 -0.85 28.89
CA THR A 161 -4.86 -2.22 28.36
C THR A 161 -4.12 -2.20 27.03
N ASP A 162 -3.43 -3.27 26.68
CA ASP A 162 -2.80 -3.45 25.37
C ASP A 162 -3.11 -4.85 24.84
N SER A 163 -3.69 -4.96 23.66
CA SER A 163 -4.22 -6.23 23.12
C SER A 163 -3.14 -7.24 22.74
N GLN A 164 -1.91 -6.78 22.44
CA GLN A 164 -0.81 -7.65 22.01
C GLN A 164 0.24 -7.84 23.11
N LEU A 165 0.46 -6.82 23.94
CA LEU A 165 1.53 -6.80 24.94
C LEU A 165 1.02 -7.13 26.36
N GLY A 166 -0.30 -7.17 26.56
CA GLY A 166 -0.91 -7.49 27.84
C GLY A 166 -0.90 -6.34 28.84
N ASP A 167 -1.05 -6.69 30.11
CA ASP A 167 -1.25 -5.71 31.19
C ASP A 167 0.05 -5.01 31.61
N GLY A 168 -0.08 -3.79 32.12
CA GLY A 168 1.03 -3.02 32.72
C GLY A 168 1.88 -2.22 31.72
N VAL A 169 1.75 -2.48 30.42
CA VAL A 169 2.48 -1.77 29.36
C VAL A 169 1.89 -0.38 29.08
N LYS A 170 0.56 -0.28 29.05
CA LYS A 170 -0.13 0.96 28.71
C LYS A 170 -0.45 1.79 29.96
N GLN A 171 0.00 3.04 29.97
CA GLN A 171 -0.30 4.03 31.01
C GLN A 171 -1.12 5.20 30.46
N PRO A 172 -1.96 5.87 31.25
CA PRO A 172 -2.65 7.09 30.82
C PRO A 172 -1.70 8.25 30.53
N HIS A 173 -2.06 9.09 29.55
CA HIS A 173 -1.33 10.29 29.14
C HIS A 173 -2.29 11.50 29.05
N PRO A 174 -2.75 12.03 30.20
CA PRO A 174 -3.88 12.98 30.24
C PRO A 174 -3.53 14.38 29.70
N ASN A 175 -2.26 14.71 29.50
CA ASN A 175 -1.84 16.03 29.03
C ASN A 175 -2.01 16.19 27.50
N HIS A 176 -3.14 15.76 26.96
CA HIS A 176 -3.45 15.86 25.54
C HIS A 176 -4.89 16.23 25.30
N ARG A 177 -5.18 16.95 24.22
CA ARG A 177 -6.56 17.16 23.76
C ARG A 177 -6.77 16.73 22.32
N TYR A 178 -7.96 16.23 22.05
CA TYR A 178 -8.42 15.96 20.70
C TYR A 178 -8.72 17.28 19.98
N LEU A 179 -8.29 17.43 18.73
CA LEU A 179 -8.57 18.62 17.94
C LEU A 179 -9.72 18.36 16.97
N SER A 180 -10.76 19.19 17.06
CA SER A 180 -11.93 19.15 16.19
C SER A 180 -12.41 20.56 15.83
N GLY A 181 -13.38 20.65 14.93
CA GLY A 181 -13.86 21.93 14.40
C GLY A 181 -13.17 22.31 13.09
N LEU A 182 -13.77 23.28 12.40
CA LEU A 182 -13.33 23.71 11.07
C LEU A 182 -11.95 24.38 11.08
N ASP A 183 -11.54 24.93 12.22
CA ASP A 183 -10.22 25.55 12.42
C ASP A 183 -9.15 24.55 12.88
N SER A 184 -9.52 23.28 13.12
CA SER A 184 -8.55 22.22 13.44
C SER A 184 -7.78 21.78 12.19
N PRO A 185 -6.61 21.13 12.34
CA PRO A 185 -5.82 20.64 11.19
C PRO A 185 -6.58 19.71 10.24
N MET A 186 -7.56 18.95 10.73
CA MET A 186 -8.38 18.07 9.87
C MET A 186 -9.48 18.85 9.13
N GLY A 187 -9.88 20.03 9.62
CA GLY A 187 -10.88 20.88 9.00
C GLY A 187 -12.27 20.27 8.95
N THR A 188 -12.63 19.46 9.96
CA THR A 188 -13.94 18.80 10.09
C THR A 188 -14.53 19.03 11.48
N VAL A 189 -15.86 19.12 11.56
CA VAL A 189 -16.55 19.32 12.85
C VAL A 189 -16.26 18.20 13.84
N HIS A 190 -16.20 16.96 13.35
CA HIS A 190 -15.92 15.77 14.17
C HIS A 190 -14.42 15.54 14.42
N GLY A 191 -13.50 16.27 13.77
CA GLY A 191 -12.05 16.21 13.99
C GLY A 191 -11.30 15.04 13.34
N LEU A 192 -11.98 14.19 12.56
CA LEU A 192 -11.34 13.16 11.74
C LEU A 192 -11.01 13.70 10.34
N SER A 193 -10.09 13.07 9.62
CA SER A 193 -9.79 13.41 8.23
C SER A 193 -11.03 13.36 7.34
N LYS A 194 -11.14 14.30 6.38
CA LYS A 194 -12.28 14.40 5.45
C LYS A 194 -12.54 13.11 4.67
N TYR A 195 -11.47 12.40 4.34
CA TYR A 195 -11.50 11.09 3.70
C TYR A 195 -10.57 10.16 4.48
N PRO A 196 -10.87 8.86 4.56
CA PRO A 196 -9.93 7.91 5.12
C PRO A 196 -8.72 7.73 4.20
N TYR A 197 -7.55 7.52 4.79
CA TYR A 197 -6.39 7.01 4.05
C TYR A 197 -6.63 5.55 3.68
N MET A 198 -7.05 5.32 2.43
CA MET A 198 -7.25 3.98 1.88
C MET A 198 -5.92 3.45 1.31
N ARG A 199 -5.41 2.34 1.83
CA ARG A 199 -4.15 1.72 1.35
C ARG A 199 -4.34 0.88 0.10
N GLU A 200 -5.54 0.35 -0.11
CA GLU A 200 -5.87 -0.53 -1.22
C GLU A 200 -7.25 -0.22 -1.81
N GLY A 201 -7.35 -0.29 -3.13
CA GLY A 201 -8.61 -0.16 -3.87
C GLY A 201 -8.74 -1.23 -4.96
N ARG A 202 -9.77 -1.09 -5.81
CA ARG A 202 -9.88 -1.92 -7.02
C ARG A 202 -8.76 -1.53 -7.99
N ARG A 203 -7.95 -2.50 -8.38
CA ARG A 203 -6.87 -2.32 -9.35
C ARG A 203 -7.37 -2.66 -10.75
N ILE A 204 -7.01 -1.86 -11.75
CA ILE A 204 -7.36 -2.18 -13.13
C ILE A 204 -6.58 -3.40 -13.63
N ILE A 205 -7.00 -3.93 -14.77
CA ILE A 205 -6.13 -4.75 -15.62
C ILE A 205 -5.56 -3.76 -16.64
N GLY A 206 -4.23 -3.72 -16.78
CA GLY A 206 -3.53 -2.80 -17.66
C GLY A 206 -3.70 -3.16 -19.14
N ARG A 207 -3.24 -2.26 -20.02
CA ARG A 207 -3.33 -2.44 -21.47
C ARG A 207 -2.63 -3.74 -21.91
N PRO A 208 -3.27 -4.57 -22.75
CA PRO A 208 -2.62 -5.75 -23.28
C PRO A 208 -1.52 -5.38 -24.28
N TYR A 209 -0.54 -6.26 -24.44
CA TYR A 209 0.47 -6.20 -25.50
C TYR A 209 1.02 -7.60 -25.77
N TYR A 210 1.97 -7.73 -26.71
CA TYR A 210 2.50 -9.04 -27.17
C TYR A 210 2.85 -10.03 -26.05
N GLY A 211 3.47 -9.58 -24.95
CA GLY A 211 3.83 -10.47 -23.82
C GLY A 211 2.71 -10.72 -22.81
N TYR A 212 1.60 -9.98 -22.89
CA TYR A 212 0.51 -9.95 -21.92
C TYR A 212 -0.84 -9.79 -22.64
N PRO A 213 -1.26 -10.78 -23.45
CA PRO A 213 -2.48 -10.67 -24.28
C PRO A 213 -3.75 -10.50 -23.45
N GLU A 214 -3.79 -11.04 -22.24
CA GLU A 214 -4.92 -10.92 -21.30
C GLU A 214 -4.85 -9.65 -20.42
N GLY A 215 -3.95 -8.73 -20.75
CA GLY A 215 -3.74 -7.49 -20.02
C GLY A 215 -2.55 -7.51 -19.06
N PHE A 216 -2.05 -6.32 -18.76
CA PHE A 216 -0.82 -6.14 -17.99
C PHE A 216 -1.08 -6.02 -16.49
N THR A 217 -0.11 -6.44 -15.67
CA THR A 217 -0.07 -6.22 -14.22
C THR A 217 1.39 -6.21 -13.78
N ILE A 218 1.75 -5.29 -12.88
CA ILE A 218 3.03 -5.29 -12.16
C ILE A 218 2.92 -6.27 -11.00
N TRP A 219 3.81 -7.25 -10.93
CA TRP A 219 3.76 -8.34 -9.96
C TRP A 219 4.79 -8.20 -8.85
N GLU A 220 4.67 -9.01 -7.80
CA GLU A 220 5.64 -9.06 -6.69
C GLU A 220 7.06 -9.21 -7.22
N ILE A 221 7.29 -10.19 -8.09
CA ILE A 221 8.64 -10.50 -8.60
C ILE A 221 9.25 -9.36 -9.41
N ASP A 222 8.45 -8.41 -9.90
CA ASP A 222 8.93 -7.25 -10.65
C ASP A 222 9.64 -6.22 -9.78
N ILE A 223 9.38 -6.22 -8.47
CA ILE A 223 9.92 -5.22 -7.56
C ILE A 223 10.62 -5.79 -6.33
N ALA A 224 10.33 -7.02 -5.91
CA ALA A 224 10.84 -7.56 -4.66
C ALA A 224 12.35 -7.84 -4.72
N ARG A 225 13.09 -7.44 -3.67
CA ARG A 225 14.51 -7.82 -3.47
C ARG A 225 14.69 -9.25 -2.96
N ARG A 226 13.59 -9.93 -2.62
CA ARG A 226 13.59 -11.24 -1.97
C ARG A 226 14.32 -12.31 -2.77
N ASP A 227 15.07 -13.16 -2.06
CA ASP A 227 15.55 -14.41 -2.63
C ASP A 227 14.55 -15.54 -2.33
N TYR A 228 13.98 -16.09 -3.39
CA TYR A 228 12.98 -17.15 -3.33
C TYR A 228 13.59 -18.55 -3.20
N ARG A 229 14.90 -18.70 -2.96
CA ARG A 229 15.56 -20.01 -2.84
C ARG A 229 15.27 -20.73 -1.54
N ASN A 230 14.83 -20.02 -0.51
CA ASN A 230 14.66 -20.61 0.82
C ASN A 230 13.63 -21.75 0.81
N ASP A 231 13.73 -22.64 1.81
CA ASP A 231 12.89 -23.84 1.90
C ASP A 231 11.40 -23.51 1.96
N TYR A 232 11.04 -22.34 2.47
CA TYR A 232 9.67 -21.86 2.52
C TYR A 232 9.01 -21.86 1.13
N TYR A 233 9.65 -21.31 0.09
CA TYR A 233 9.05 -21.30 -1.26
C TYR A 233 9.10 -22.66 -1.96
N GLN A 234 10.10 -23.49 -1.66
CA GLN A 234 10.17 -24.84 -2.21
C GLN A 234 9.06 -25.74 -1.69
N GLN A 235 8.63 -25.51 -0.44
CA GLN A 235 7.50 -26.23 0.17
C GLN A 235 6.15 -25.61 -0.21
N LEU A 236 6.08 -24.28 -0.31
CA LEU A 236 4.85 -23.56 -0.63
C LEU A 236 4.42 -23.73 -2.09
N LEU A 237 5.36 -23.69 -3.03
CA LEU A 237 5.08 -23.72 -4.46
C LEU A 237 5.22 -25.15 -5.02
N SER A 238 4.28 -25.54 -5.88
CA SER A 238 4.43 -26.81 -6.62
C SER A 238 5.70 -26.80 -7.49
N PRO A 239 6.36 -27.94 -7.74
CA PRO A 239 7.59 -27.97 -8.52
C PRO A 239 7.50 -27.27 -9.90
N PRO A 240 6.40 -27.38 -10.67
CA PRO A 240 6.24 -26.62 -11.91
C PRO A 240 6.14 -25.10 -11.69
N THR A 241 5.46 -24.67 -10.63
CA THR A 241 5.31 -23.25 -10.28
C THR A 241 6.64 -22.67 -9.83
N TYR A 242 7.37 -23.39 -8.98
CA TYR A 242 8.71 -23.02 -8.54
C TYR A 242 9.68 -22.91 -9.72
N ARG A 243 9.65 -23.86 -10.66
CA ARG A 243 10.45 -23.76 -11.90
C ARG A 243 10.09 -22.54 -12.74
N SER A 244 8.79 -22.23 -12.85
CA SER A 244 8.31 -21.06 -13.59
C SER A 244 8.75 -19.74 -12.94
N LEU A 245 8.75 -19.68 -11.61
CA LEU A 245 9.24 -18.53 -10.83
C LEU A 245 10.71 -18.26 -11.16
N TRP A 246 11.56 -19.29 -11.09
CA TRP A 246 12.98 -19.14 -11.38
C TRP A 246 13.25 -18.76 -12.84
N ARG A 247 12.51 -19.33 -13.79
CA ARG A 247 12.58 -18.91 -15.19
C ARG A 247 12.19 -17.44 -15.38
N ALA A 248 11.16 -16.95 -14.68
CA ALA A 248 10.76 -15.53 -14.74
C ALA A 248 11.81 -14.59 -14.11
N LEU A 249 12.51 -15.05 -13.07
CA LEU A 249 13.59 -14.32 -12.41
C LEU A 249 14.91 -14.31 -13.20
N ALA A 250 15.08 -15.19 -14.19
CA ALA A 250 16.31 -15.32 -14.98
C ALA A 250 16.64 -14.07 -15.82
N GLY A 251 15.69 -13.15 -16.00
CA GLY A 251 15.90 -11.88 -16.70
C GLY A 251 16.30 -12.10 -18.18
N LEU A 252 17.45 -11.55 -18.58
CA LEU A 252 17.97 -11.72 -19.95
C LEU A 252 18.29 -13.19 -20.31
N LYS A 253 18.49 -14.06 -19.32
CA LYS A 253 18.76 -15.50 -19.50
C LYS A 253 17.48 -16.35 -19.55
N THR A 254 16.28 -15.75 -19.57
CA THR A 254 15.02 -16.50 -19.58
C THR A 254 14.92 -17.46 -20.75
N VAL A 255 15.29 -17.02 -21.97
CA VAL A 255 15.21 -17.87 -23.17
C VAL A 255 16.15 -19.07 -23.08
N SER A 256 17.40 -18.89 -22.64
CA SER A 256 18.34 -20.00 -22.43
C SER A 256 17.89 -20.92 -21.30
N ALA A 257 17.40 -20.36 -20.18
CA ALA A 257 16.89 -21.14 -19.05
C ALA A 257 15.71 -22.05 -19.44
N ILE A 258 14.87 -21.61 -20.37
CA ILE A 258 13.77 -22.42 -20.91
C ILE A 258 14.29 -23.44 -21.92
N LYS A 259 15.09 -23.01 -22.89
CA LYS A 259 15.57 -23.86 -24.00
C LYS A 259 16.44 -25.01 -23.51
N ASP A 260 17.30 -24.74 -22.55
CA ASP A 260 18.31 -25.68 -22.06
C ASP A 260 17.83 -26.44 -20.79
N ASP A 261 16.55 -26.26 -20.42
CA ASP A 261 15.90 -26.80 -19.20
C ASP A 261 16.75 -26.65 -17.92
N ILE A 262 17.37 -25.48 -17.74
CA ILE A 262 18.26 -25.21 -16.61
C ILE A 262 17.49 -25.39 -15.30
N PRO A 263 17.99 -26.19 -14.34
CA PRO A 263 17.32 -26.42 -13.07
C PRO A 263 17.28 -25.13 -12.23
N PRO A 264 16.24 -24.92 -11.39
CA PRO A 264 16.11 -23.71 -10.58
C PRO A 264 17.34 -23.33 -9.76
N ALA A 265 18.07 -24.33 -9.23
CA ALA A 265 19.28 -24.13 -8.43
C ALA A 265 20.42 -23.44 -9.22
N GLU A 266 20.47 -23.61 -10.54
CA GLU A 266 21.51 -23.06 -11.42
C GLU A 266 21.10 -21.72 -12.06
N ILE A 267 19.82 -21.33 -11.94
CA ILE A 267 19.34 -20.06 -12.48
C ILE A 267 19.80 -18.91 -11.57
N THR A 268 20.57 -17.98 -12.15
CA THR A 268 20.87 -16.70 -11.51
C THR A 268 19.65 -15.77 -11.61
N ARG A 269 19.17 -15.24 -10.47
CA ARG A 269 18.08 -14.25 -10.45
C ARG A 269 18.59 -12.88 -10.89
N ARG A 270 17.69 -12.06 -11.44
CA ARG A 270 17.89 -10.61 -11.52
C ARG A 270 17.99 -10.02 -10.10
N THR A 271 18.92 -9.08 -9.88
CA THR A 271 19.05 -8.32 -8.62
C THR A 271 18.72 -6.84 -8.83
N ARG A 272 17.63 -6.59 -9.57
CA ARG A 272 16.99 -5.28 -9.79
C ARG A 272 15.51 -5.45 -10.13
N SER A 273 14.75 -4.35 -10.13
CA SER A 273 13.37 -4.36 -10.64
C SER A 273 13.32 -4.68 -12.14
N THR A 274 12.14 -5.08 -12.59
CA THR A 274 11.81 -5.08 -14.02
C THR A 274 11.97 -3.65 -14.56
N ILE A 275 12.59 -3.53 -15.75
CA ILE A 275 12.71 -2.26 -16.47
C ILE A 275 11.61 -2.22 -17.51
N TYR A 276 10.84 -1.14 -17.52
CA TYR A 276 9.73 -0.96 -18.43
C TYR A 276 10.08 0.09 -19.50
N PRO A 277 10.05 -0.25 -20.81
CA PRO A 277 10.38 0.69 -21.90
C PRO A 277 9.41 1.88 -21.99
N ASP A 278 8.21 1.71 -21.44
CA ASP A 278 7.12 2.68 -21.35
C ASP A 278 6.99 3.32 -19.97
N SER A 279 8.08 3.36 -19.20
CA SER A 279 8.06 4.06 -17.92
C SER A 279 7.74 5.54 -18.09
N VAL A 280 6.81 6.04 -17.27
CA VAL A 280 6.39 7.45 -17.19
C VAL A 280 6.56 8.03 -15.79
N GLY A 281 7.18 7.29 -14.89
CA GLY A 281 7.44 7.73 -13.52
C GLY A 281 8.28 6.70 -12.76
N ILE A 282 8.65 7.04 -11.53
CA ILE A 282 9.43 6.17 -10.66
C ILE A 282 8.86 6.17 -9.24
N GLY A 283 9.17 5.13 -8.48
CA GLY A 283 8.86 5.03 -7.06
C GLY A 283 9.84 4.14 -6.32
N HIS A 284 9.94 4.37 -5.01
CA HIS A 284 10.69 3.48 -4.12
C HIS A 284 10.04 3.53 -2.74
N TYR A 285 9.58 2.37 -2.27
CA TYR A 285 9.07 2.18 -0.93
C TYR A 285 9.16 0.69 -0.58
N ALA A 286 9.27 0.37 0.70
CA ALA A 286 9.23 -1.01 1.14
C ALA A 286 7.87 -1.65 0.82
N ILE A 287 7.85 -2.97 0.69
CA ILE A 287 6.60 -3.73 0.68
C ILE A 287 6.08 -3.72 2.11
N ASP A 288 5.17 -2.79 2.39
CA ASP A 288 4.67 -2.48 3.73
C ASP A 288 3.18 -2.82 3.80
N PHE A 289 2.84 -3.80 4.61
CA PHE A 289 1.47 -4.32 4.73
C PHE A 289 0.80 -3.87 6.01
N HIS A 290 -0.50 -3.59 5.87
CA HIS A 290 -1.46 -3.45 6.96
C HIS A 290 -2.51 -4.55 6.79
N PRO A 291 -2.20 -5.79 7.22
CA PRO A 291 -2.99 -6.97 6.87
C PRO A 291 -4.44 -6.86 7.31
N CYS A 292 -5.34 -7.47 6.56
CA CYS A 292 -6.70 -7.66 7.05
C CYS A 292 -6.71 -8.59 8.27
N MET A 293 -7.76 -8.48 9.09
CA MET A 293 -7.96 -9.39 10.23
C MET A 293 -8.66 -10.69 9.80
N THR A 294 -8.36 -11.78 10.50
CA THR A 294 -8.91 -13.12 10.22
C THR A 294 -10.40 -13.20 10.53
N LEU A 295 -10.83 -12.64 11.65
CA LEU A 295 -12.22 -12.66 12.13
C LEU A 295 -12.90 -11.31 11.91
N SER A 296 -14.24 -11.35 11.90
CA SER A 296 -15.11 -10.19 11.97
C SER A 296 -15.88 -10.19 13.31
N PRO A 297 -16.01 -9.04 13.98
CA PRO A 297 -15.42 -7.76 13.60
C PRO A 297 -13.89 -7.73 13.83
N PRO A 298 -13.13 -6.79 13.22
CA PRO A 298 -11.68 -6.70 13.38
C PRO A 298 -11.22 -6.63 14.84
N GLU A 299 -11.98 -5.93 15.68
CA GLU A 299 -11.74 -5.75 17.11
C GLU A 299 -12.15 -6.92 18.01
N ALA A 300 -12.54 -8.06 17.43
CA ALA A 300 -12.84 -9.25 18.23
C ALA A 300 -11.64 -9.62 19.15
N PRO A 301 -11.87 -9.90 20.45
CA PRO A 301 -10.79 -10.26 21.36
C PRO A 301 -10.00 -11.48 20.86
N GLY A 302 -8.67 -11.34 20.83
CA GLY A 302 -7.77 -12.42 20.36
C GLY A 302 -7.77 -12.62 18.84
N ASN A 303 -8.38 -11.72 18.07
CA ASN A 303 -8.29 -11.75 16.61
C ASN A 303 -6.85 -11.53 16.15
N THR A 304 -6.49 -12.13 15.03
CA THR A 304 -5.15 -12.10 14.47
C THR A 304 -5.18 -11.58 13.05
N GLU A 305 -4.06 -11.01 12.62
CA GLU A 305 -3.82 -10.71 11.21
C GLU A 305 -3.92 -11.98 10.38
N ARG A 306 -4.35 -11.84 9.13
CA ARG A 306 -4.37 -12.94 8.17
C ARG A 306 -2.96 -13.54 8.03
N GLU A 307 -2.86 -14.84 8.35
CA GLU A 307 -1.59 -15.57 8.29
C GLU A 307 -0.98 -15.49 6.89
N GLY A 308 0.34 -15.26 6.83
CA GLY A 308 1.09 -15.17 5.56
C GLY A 308 1.15 -13.76 4.96
N GLU A 309 0.26 -12.84 5.29
CA GLU A 309 0.21 -11.50 4.66
C GLU A 309 1.44 -10.63 4.94
N ARG A 310 2.15 -10.87 6.05
CA ARG A 310 3.40 -10.18 6.37
C ARG A 310 4.64 -10.85 5.81
N VAL A 311 4.53 -12.04 5.21
CA VAL A 311 5.68 -12.72 4.58
C VAL A 311 6.41 -11.79 3.61
N PRO A 312 5.73 -11.08 2.68
CA PRO A 312 6.39 -10.19 1.73
C PRO A 312 7.06 -8.96 2.36
N GLN A 313 6.76 -8.62 3.63
CA GLN A 313 7.30 -7.48 4.38
C GLN A 313 8.49 -7.86 5.30
N SER A 314 8.76 -9.16 5.50
CA SER A 314 9.77 -9.65 6.44
C SER A 314 11.20 -9.14 6.16
N VAL A 315 11.63 -8.11 6.91
CA VAL A 315 12.97 -7.48 6.77
C VAL A 315 14.09 -8.50 7.02
N LYS A 316 13.85 -9.51 7.88
CA LYS A 316 14.78 -10.62 8.13
C LYS A 316 15.10 -11.42 6.85
N ASP A 317 14.18 -11.42 5.88
CA ASP A 317 14.31 -12.14 4.62
C ASP A 317 14.68 -11.23 3.43
N GLY A 318 15.13 -10.00 3.70
CA GLY A 318 15.49 -9.02 2.67
C GLY A 318 14.29 -8.40 1.94
N ALA A 319 13.12 -8.32 2.61
CA ALA A 319 11.86 -7.79 2.09
C ALA A 319 11.84 -6.26 1.87
N LEU A 320 12.72 -5.79 0.99
CA LEU A 320 12.65 -4.46 0.42
C LEU A 320 12.13 -4.58 -1.02
N ALA A 321 11.58 -3.49 -1.55
CA ALA A 321 11.46 -3.35 -2.99
C ALA A 321 12.78 -2.79 -3.55
N TYR A 322 13.17 -3.19 -4.75
CA TYR A 322 14.08 -2.36 -5.54
C TYR A 322 13.38 -1.03 -5.86
N PRO A 323 14.14 0.05 -6.13
CA PRO A 323 13.59 1.19 -6.86
C PRO A 323 12.88 0.69 -8.13
N PHE A 324 11.68 1.17 -8.41
CA PHE A 324 10.84 0.64 -9.48
C PHE A 324 10.23 1.72 -10.38
N GLN A 325 9.85 1.33 -11.58
CA GLN A 325 9.29 2.20 -12.61
C GLN A 325 7.76 2.12 -12.67
N ILE A 326 7.12 3.18 -13.15
CA ILE A 326 5.68 3.28 -13.37
C ILE A 326 5.42 3.16 -14.88
N PRO A 327 5.10 1.97 -15.42
CA PRO A 327 4.82 1.80 -16.84
C PRO A 327 3.47 2.41 -17.23
N LEU A 328 3.44 3.14 -18.34
CA LEU A 328 2.22 3.75 -18.88
C LEU A 328 1.13 2.72 -19.16
N ARG A 329 1.48 1.51 -19.62
CA ARG A 329 0.50 0.44 -19.86
C ARG A 329 -0.22 -0.02 -18.59
N ALA A 330 0.36 0.16 -17.40
CA ALA A 330 -0.33 -0.12 -16.13
C ALA A 330 -1.36 0.94 -15.75
N MET A 331 -1.29 2.12 -16.38
CA MET A 331 -2.18 3.25 -16.14
C MET A 331 -3.34 3.31 -17.14
N ILE A 332 -3.36 2.43 -18.15
CA ILE A 332 -4.39 2.40 -19.20
C ILE A 332 -5.27 1.16 -18.98
N PRO A 333 -6.60 1.30 -18.79
CA PRO A 333 -7.49 0.15 -18.63
C PRO A 333 -7.49 -0.76 -19.86
N GLN A 334 -7.52 -2.07 -19.63
CA GLN A 334 -7.44 -3.11 -20.66
C GLN A 334 -8.33 -2.85 -21.89
N LYS A 335 -9.56 -2.36 -21.67
CA LYS A 335 -10.62 -2.24 -22.69
C LYS A 335 -11.10 -0.82 -22.92
N ILE A 336 -10.40 0.20 -22.39
CA ILE A 336 -10.80 1.61 -22.53
C ILE A 336 -9.62 2.37 -23.12
N ASP A 337 -9.77 2.81 -24.36
CA ASP A 337 -8.69 3.38 -25.16
C ASP A 337 -8.32 4.81 -24.76
N ASN A 338 -9.28 5.56 -24.21
CA ASN A 338 -9.15 6.97 -23.88
C ASN A 338 -9.36 7.27 -22.38
N MET A 339 -8.76 6.45 -21.52
CA MET A 339 -8.82 6.64 -20.07
C MET A 339 -7.46 6.36 -19.45
N LEU A 340 -7.04 7.25 -18.54
CA LEU A 340 -5.87 7.06 -17.69
C LEU A 340 -6.33 6.93 -16.24
N VAL A 341 -5.69 6.03 -15.50
CA VAL A 341 -5.81 5.88 -14.06
C VAL A 341 -4.45 6.10 -13.40
N ALA A 342 -4.45 6.70 -12.22
CA ALA A 342 -3.24 6.99 -11.46
C ALA A 342 -3.38 6.51 -10.00
N GLY A 343 -2.28 6.49 -9.26
CA GLY A 343 -2.26 6.10 -7.85
C GLY A 343 -2.54 4.61 -7.61
N LYS A 344 -3.16 4.30 -6.47
CA LYS A 344 -3.36 2.93 -5.94
C LYS A 344 -4.20 1.99 -6.83
N ILE A 345 -4.84 2.51 -7.87
CA ILE A 345 -5.76 1.77 -8.75
C ILE A 345 -5.14 1.32 -10.07
N ILE A 346 -3.87 1.67 -10.34
CA ILE A 346 -3.15 1.17 -11.52
C ILE A 346 -3.01 -0.37 -11.47
N ALA A 347 -2.56 -0.95 -12.58
CA ALA A 347 -2.48 -2.39 -12.75
C ALA A 347 -1.34 -3.04 -11.93
N ASN A 348 -1.57 -3.19 -10.63
CA ASN A 348 -0.65 -3.84 -9.70
C ASN A 348 -1.26 -5.12 -9.12
N SER A 349 -0.38 -6.03 -8.73
CA SER A 349 -0.71 -7.14 -7.86
C SER A 349 -0.99 -6.63 -6.43
N HIS A 350 -1.47 -7.48 -5.53
CA HIS A 350 -1.77 -7.06 -4.15
C HIS A 350 -0.49 -6.72 -3.40
N ILE A 351 0.54 -7.56 -3.59
CA ILE A 351 1.87 -7.36 -3.02
C ILE A 351 2.59 -6.17 -3.65
N ALA A 352 2.57 -6.02 -4.97
CA ALA A 352 3.16 -4.85 -5.61
C ALA A 352 2.47 -3.55 -5.15
N ALA A 353 1.14 -3.55 -5.00
CA ALA A 353 0.40 -2.38 -4.56
C ALA A 353 0.80 -1.89 -3.16
N ALA A 354 1.32 -2.75 -2.28
CA ALA A 354 1.82 -2.35 -0.96
C ALA A 354 3.03 -1.39 -1.03
N ALA A 355 3.80 -1.43 -2.12
CA ALA A 355 4.89 -0.48 -2.38
C ALA A 355 4.44 0.74 -3.23
N TYR A 356 3.43 0.57 -4.10
CA TYR A 356 2.91 1.61 -5.01
C TYR A 356 1.75 2.40 -4.38
N ARG A 357 1.90 2.92 -3.16
CA ARG A 357 0.80 3.59 -2.44
C ARG A 357 1.17 4.83 -1.62
N VAL A 358 2.46 5.17 -1.57
CA VAL A 358 2.96 6.32 -0.80
C VAL A 358 2.95 7.62 -1.61
N HIS A 359 2.94 8.76 -0.93
CA HIS A 359 2.75 10.08 -1.53
C HIS A 359 3.68 10.39 -2.71
N SER A 360 4.96 10.04 -2.62
CA SER A 360 5.92 10.26 -3.72
C SER A 360 5.52 9.54 -5.00
N PHE A 361 5.09 8.28 -4.89
CA PHE A 361 4.54 7.50 -6.00
C PHE A 361 3.21 8.10 -6.52
N GLU A 362 2.30 8.49 -5.63
CA GLU A 362 1.03 9.11 -6.00
C GLU A 362 1.24 10.39 -6.81
N TRP A 363 2.20 11.23 -6.41
CA TRP A 363 2.56 12.45 -7.13
C TRP A 363 3.16 12.14 -8.50
N SER A 364 4.09 11.18 -8.58
CA SER A 364 4.72 10.81 -9.86
C SER A 364 3.70 10.24 -10.85
N SER A 365 2.84 9.31 -10.41
CA SER A 365 1.77 8.76 -11.26
C SER A 365 0.72 9.81 -11.65
N GLY A 366 0.37 10.74 -10.76
CA GLY A 366 -0.53 11.85 -11.06
C GLY A 366 0.04 12.82 -12.11
N ALA A 367 1.32 13.21 -11.95
CA ALA A 367 2.03 14.03 -12.93
C ALA A 367 2.11 13.32 -14.28
N ALA A 368 2.45 12.02 -14.29
CA ALA A 368 2.47 11.19 -15.48
C ALA A 368 1.12 11.18 -16.20
N ALA A 369 0.02 10.96 -15.48
CA ALA A 369 -1.31 10.95 -16.06
C ALA A 369 -1.69 12.30 -16.67
N GLY A 370 -1.47 13.40 -15.94
CA GLY A 370 -1.81 14.75 -16.41
C GLY A 370 -1.02 15.18 -17.65
N VAL A 371 0.31 14.95 -17.64
CA VAL A 371 1.16 15.29 -18.79
C VAL A 371 0.87 14.39 -19.99
N THR A 372 0.58 13.10 -19.77
CA THR A 372 0.19 12.19 -20.86
C THR A 372 -1.14 12.59 -21.49
N ALA A 373 -2.12 13.00 -20.67
CA ALA A 373 -3.40 13.49 -21.17
C ALA A 373 -3.23 14.78 -22.00
N ALA A 374 -2.41 15.73 -21.54
CA ALA A 374 -2.10 16.95 -22.29
C ALA A 374 -1.39 16.63 -23.62
N PHE A 375 -0.38 15.76 -23.58
CA PHE A 375 0.34 15.32 -24.77
C PHE A 375 -0.58 14.65 -25.79
N ALA A 376 -1.44 13.72 -25.35
CA ALA A 376 -2.43 13.04 -26.17
C ALA A 376 -3.36 14.02 -26.90
N LEU A 377 -3.83 15.06 -26.20
CA LEU A 377 -4.66 16.11 -26.78
C LEU A 377 -3.90 16.96 -27.82
N GLU A 378 -2.64 17.31 -27.54
CA GLU A 378 -1.81 18.09 -28.46
C GLU A 378 -1.46 17.34 -29.75
N THR A 379 -1.19 16.04 -29.66
CA THR A 379 -0.76 15.23 -30.81
C THR A 379 -1.89 14.53 -31.54
N GLY A 380 -3.12 14.58 -31.01
CA GLY A 380 -4.25 13.83 -31.54
C GLY A 380 -4.07 12.31 -31.41
N THR A 381 -3.37 11.86 -30.36
CA THR A 381 -3.04 10.45 -30.11
C THR A 381 -3.81 9.94 -28.89
N PHE A 382 -4.39 8.74 -28.95
CA PHE A 382 -4.93 8.08 -27.76
C PHE A 382 -3.82 7.50 -26.88
N PRO A 383 -3.95 7.50 -25.54
CA PRO A 383 -2.91 6.99 -24.65
C PRO A 383 -2.41 5.58 -24.97
N TYR A 384 -3.27 4.68 -25.44
CA TYR A 384 -2.87 3.31 -25.78
C TYR A 384 -1.93 3.21 -26.99
N GLN A 385 -1.97 4.17 -27.91
CA GLN A 385 -1.11 4.21 -29.10
C GLN A 385 0.34 4.61 -28.76
N LEU A 386 0.61 4.98 -27.49
CA LEU A 386 1.97 5.22 -27.01
C LEU A 386 2.65 3.93 -26.55
N VAL A 387 1.92 2.80 -26.53
CA VAL A 387 2.36 1.53 -25.95
C VAL A 387 1.98 0.29 -26.77
N ASP A 388 1.48 0.45 -28.00
CA ASP A 388 0.95 -0.65 -28.81
C ASP A 388 2.00 -1.42 -29.64
N GLU A 389 3.19 -0.84 -29.91
CA GLU A 389 4.29 -1.58 -30.55
C GLU A 389 5.38 -2.08 -29.59
N LEU A 390 5.17 -2.02 -28.27
CA LEU A 390 6.17 -2.45 -27.29
C LEU A 390 6.59 -3.93 -27.51
N PRO A 391 7.90 -4.27 -27.38
CA PRO A 391 8.99 -3.44 -26.85
C PRO A 391 9.73 -2.60 -27.91
N ARG A 392 9.18 -2.43 -29.12
CA ARG A 392 9.78 -1.54 -30.12
C ARG A 392 9.79 -0.10 -29.61
N ARG A 393 10.71 0.68 -30.14
CA ARG A 393 10.84 2.10 -29.80
C ARG A 393 9.71 2.88 -30.46
N GLU A 394 8.98 3.62 -29.64
CA GLU A 394 7.89 4.52 -30.03
C GLU A 394 8.36 5.97 -29.89
N GLU A 395 8.44 6.73 -30.99
CA GLU A 395 8.99 8.11 -30.96
C GLU A 395 8.11 9.07 -30.15
N GLN A 396 6.77 8.92 -30.22
CA GLN A 396 5.86 9.75 -29.42
C GLN A 396 6.00 9.46 -27.92
N LEU A 397 6.17 8.19 -27.53
CA LEU A 397 6.47 7.82 -26.15
C LEU A 397 7.79 8.42 -25.67
N GLN A 398 8.84 8.43 -26.51
CA GLN A 398 10.11 9.06 -26.12
C GLN A 398 9.96 10.58 -25.92
N THR A 399 9.19 11.23 -26.79
CA THR A 399 8.88 12.67 -26.67
C THR A 399 8.12 12.98 -25.38
N LEU A 400 7.11 12.14 -25.05
CA LEU A 400 6.39 12.24 -23.79
C LEU A 400 7.33 12.08 -22.58
N ARG A 401 8.22 11.08 -22.61
CA ARG A 401 9.19 10.84 -21.52
C ARG A 401 10.13 12.01 -21.31
N GLN A 402 10.66 12.60 -22.39
CA GLN A 402 11.49 13.80 -22.31
C GLN A 402 10.73 14.98 -21.68
N ARG A 403 9.44 15.14 -22.03
CA ARG A 403 8.60 16.19 -21.45
C ARG A 403 8.37 15.98 -19.95
N LEU A 404 8.10 14.74 -19.52
CA LEU A 404 7.96 14.38 -18.11
C LEU A 404 9.23 14.72 -17.32
N GLU A 405 10.39 14.34 -17.85
CA GLU A 405 11.69 14.60 -17.22
C GLU A 405 12.00 16.09 -17.13
N THR A 406 11.72 16.85 -18.21
CA THR A 406 11.87 18.31 -18.23
C THR A 406 10.99 18.99 -17.18
N ASN A 407 9.81 18.43 -16.92
CA ASN A 407 8.87 18.91 -15.90
C ASN A 407 9.20 18.40 -14.48
N GLY A 408 10.34 17.74 -14.28
CA GLY A 408 10.77 17.27 -12.97
C GLY A 408 10.09 15.98 -12.50
N ASN A 409 9.49 15.20 -13.41
CA ASN A 409 9.00 13.85 -13.13
C ASN A 409 9.87 12.79 -13.84
N PRO A 410 10.89 12.23 -13.16
CA PRO A 410 11.83 11.29 -13.77
C PRO A 410 11.13 10.00 -14.25
N THR A 411 11.54 9.49 -15.42
CA THR A 411 11.00 8.21 -15.95
C THR A 411 11.89 7.01 -15.71
N ALA A 412 13.11 7.23 -15.20
CA ALA A 412 14.03 6.18 -14.79
C ALA A 412 14.92 6.67 -13.65
N PHE A 413 15.44 5.74 -12.86
CA PHE A 413 16.51 6.05 -11.93
C PHE A 413 17.85 6.23 -12.69
N PRO A 414 18.79 7.03 -12.16
CA PRO A 414 20.14 7.11 -12.73
C PRO A 414 20.75 5.73 -12.99
N GLU A 415 21.47 5.59 -14.10
CA GLU A 415 22.18 4.35 -14.48
C GLU A 415 21.27 3.12 -14.71
N THR A 416 19.96 3.34 -14.90
CA THR A 416 19.03 2.27 -15.28
C THR A 416 19.40 1.71 -16.65
N SER A 417 19.83 0.45 -16.68
CA SER A 417 20.21 -0.26 -17.89
C SER A 417 19.87 -1.73 -17.78
N ILE A 418 19.51 -2.37 -18.91
CA ILE A 418 19.30 -3.82 -18.93
C ILE A 418 20.57 -4.60 -18.57
N PHE A 419 21.74 -3.99 -18.78
CA PHE A 419 23.06 -4.54 -18.46
C PHE A 419 23.50 -4.25 -17.03
N ASN A 420 22.86 -3.29 -16.35
CA ASN A 420 23.06 -3.07 -14.94
C ASN A 420 22.21 -4.09 -14.18
N LEU A 421 22.85 -5.12 -13.62
CA LEU A 421 22.15 -6.20 -12.94
C LEU A 421 22.18 -6.11 -11.42
N SER A 422 23.02 -5.24 -10.82
CA SER A 422 23.24 -5.19 -9.37
C SER A 422 22.72 -3.89 -8.77
N TRP A 423 21.49 -3.91 -8.27
CA TRP A 423 20.89 -2.80 -7.51
C TRP A 423 20.81 -3.09 -6.01
N ASP A 424 21.53 -4.11 -5.55
CA ASP A 424 21.51 -4.53 -4.14
C ASP A 424 22.01 -3.41 -3.20
N ASP A 425 22.98 -2.61 -3.66
CA ASP A 425 23.56 -1.48 -2.91
C ASP A 425 22.84 -0.13 -3.14
N TRP A 426 21.76 -0.10 -3.92
CA TRP A 426 21.01 1.13 -4.18
C TRP A 426 20.26 1.55 -2.90
N LYS A 427 20.74 2.63 -2.27
CA LYS A 427 20.26 3.18 -0.99
C LYS A 427 19.42 4.42 -1.16
#